data_AF-A0A4Q9RCT2-F1
#
_entry.id   AF-A0A4Q9RCT2-F1
#
_cell.length_a   1.000
_cell.length_b   1.000
_cell.length_c   1.000
_cell.angle_alpha   90.00
_cell.angle_beta   90.00
_cell.angle_gamma   90.00
#
_symmetry.space_group_name_H-M   'P 1'
#
loop_
_entity.id
_entity.type
_entity.pdbx_description
1 polymer ?
#
loop_
_entity_poly.entity_id
_entity_poly.type
_entity_poly.pdbx_seq_one_letter_code
_entity_poly.pdbx_strand_id
1 'polypeptide(L)'
;MGAVANSACLGILSRSLMEQLITVLWGIRSIENAESQSSAGTAQLAKAFKMNLEEGTAQVFDRITGEEVTARYLEREQIKRSAPPSIQQQAKEADVADLYTVFYRFLSLETHGHNESPKEQSEIVNLCVIHLQGIGGISRAIGQGCVWWLIHRHWPDNESLREVLGLNAKA
;
A
#
# COMPACT_ATOMS: atom_id res chain seq x y z
N MET A 1 -14.90 -3.07 -20.28
CA MET A 1 -13.49 -2.65 -20.07
C MET A 1 -12.71 -3.90 -19.70
N GLY A 2 -11.88 -4.46 -20.59
CA GLY A 2 -11.15 -5.71 -20.26
C GLY A 2 -10.55 -6.53 -21.41
N ALA A 3 -10.60 -6.08 -22.67
CA ALA A 3 -10.07 -6.87 -23.80
C ALA A 3 -8.74 -6.37 -24.37
N VAL A 4 -8.18 -5.27 -23.86
CA VAL A 4 -6.98 -4.61 -24.40
C VAL A 4 -5.95 -4.46 -23.29
N ALA A 5 -4.67 -4.65 -23.63
CA ALA A 5 -3.51 -4.41 -22.78
C ALA A 5 -3.70 -3.11 -21.97
N ASN A 6 -3.90 -3.25 -20.66
CA ASN A 6 -4.23 -2.16 -19.75
C ASN A 6 -3.04 -1.87 -18.84
N SER A 7 -2.04 -1.18 -19.40
CA SER A 7 -0.83 -0.81 -18.68
C SER A 7 -1.13 0.03 -17.45
N ALA A 8 -2.11 0.94 -17.51
CA ALA A 8 -2.51 1.79 -16.38
C ALA A 8 -2.95 0.96 -15.16
N CYS A 9 -3.78 -0.07 -15.35
CA CYS A 9 -4.20 -0.95 -14.27
C CYS A 9 -3.00 -1.69 -13.64
N LEU A 10 -2.06 -2.15 -14.48
CA LEU A 10 -0.85 -2.82 -14.01
C LEU A 10 0.10 -1.85 -13.28
N GLY A 11 0.18 -0.59 -13.71
CA GLY A 11 0.92 0.47 -13.01
C GLY A 11 0.34 0.75 -11.62
N ILE A 12 -0.99 0.88 -11.52
CA ILE A 12 -1.69 1.04 -10.23
C ILE A 12 -1.45 -0.16 -9.30
N LEU A 13 -1.48 -1.38 -9.83
CA LEU A 13 -1.21 -2.59 -9.06
C LEU A 13 0.27 -2.62 -8.61
N SER A 14 1.20 -2.29 -9.50
CA SER A 14 2.64 -2.19 -9.19
C SER A 14 2.88 -1.18 -8.06
N ARG A 15 2.25 0.00 -8.14
CA ARG A 15 2.32 1.05 -7.11
C ARG A 15 1.81 0.53 -5.77
N SER A 16 0.65 -0.12 -5.77
CA SER A 16 0.04 -0.69 -4.56
C SER A 16 0.94 -1.75 -3.93
N LEU A 17 1.53 -2.63 -4.72
CA LEU A 17 2.46 -3.64 -4.23
C LEU A 17 3.76 -3.03 -3.70
N MET A 18 4.29 -1.98 -4.33
CA MET A 18 5.46 -1.26 -3.82
C MET A 18 5.15 -0.59 -2.47
N GLU A 19 3.95 -0.01 -2.33
CA GLU A 19 3.45 0.53 -1.07
C GLU A 19 3.41 -0.53 0.02
N GLN A 20 2.88 -1.71 -0.29
CA GLN A 20 2.84 -2.85 0.62
C GLN A 20 4.24 -3.36 0.99
N LEU A 21 5.17 -3.42 0.03
CA LEU A 21 6.56 -3.79 0.32
C LEU A 21 7.18 -2.85 1.35
N ILE A 22 7.11 -1.53 1.11
CA ILE A 22 7.62 -0.51 2.05
C ILE A 22 6.95 -0.66 3.42
N THR A 23 5.62 -0.86 3.44
CA THR A 23 4.84 -0.99 4.67
C THR A 23 5.23 -2.24 5.45
N VAL A 24 5.43 -3.38 4.78
CA VAL A 24 5.91 -4.62 5.41
C VAL A 24 7.30 -4.41 5.97
N LEU A 25 8.23 -3.86 5.18
CA LEU A 25 9.61 -3.59 5.61
C LEU A 25 9.68 -2.65 6.79
N TRP A 26 8.76 -1.69 6.89
CA TRP A 26 8.62 -0.80 8.05
C TRP A 26 7.97 -1.48 9.26
N GLY A 27 6.86 -2.19 9.03
CA GLY A 27 6.09 -2.87 10.06
C GLY A 27 6.91 -3.94 10.78
N ILE A 28 7.80 -4.64 10.08
CA ILE A 28 8.64 -5.65 10.72
C ILE A 28 9.67 -5.01 11.68
N ARG A 29 10.09 -3.75 11.51
CA ARG A 29 11.19 -3.13 12.28
C ARG A 29 10.92 -3.03 13.79
N SER A 30 9.67 -2.96 14.22
CA SER A 30 9.31 -2.92 15.64
C SER A 30 7.89 -3.40 15.88
N ILE A 31 7.59 -3.79 17.12
CA ILE A 31 6.25 -4.20 17.53
C ILE A 31 5.30 -3.01 17.41
N GLU A 32 5.76 -1.81 17.78
CA GLU A 32 4.98 -0.58 17.72
C GLU A 32 4.56 -0.25 16.28
N ASN A 33 5.45 -0.46 15.30
CA ASN A 33 5.14 -0.26 13.88
C ASN A 33 4.11 -1.28 13.39
N ALA A 34 4.28 -2.55 13.77
CA ALA A 34 3.34 -3.62 13.44
C ALA A 34 1.94 -3.36 14.03
N GLU A 35 1.85 -2.91 15.29
CA GLU A 35 0.60 -2.55 15.96
C GLU A 35 -0.06 -1.32 15.31
N SER A 36 0.75 -0.30 14.99
CA SER A 36 0.30 0.88 14.25
C SER A 36 -0.33 0.48 12.91
N GLN A 37 0.34 -0.38 12.13
CA GLN A 37 -0.18 -0.86 10.86
C GLN A 37 -1.42 -1.75 11.02
N SER A 38 -1.41 -2.69 11.97
CA SER A 38 -2.52 -3.62 12.22
C SER A 38 -3.81 -2.86 12.56
N SER A 39 -3.70 -1.77 13.32
CA SER A 39 -4.84 -0.94 13.71
C SER A 39 -5.30 0.05 12.62
N ALA A 40 -4.47 0.30 11.61
CA ALA A 40 -4.73 1.30 10.58
C ALA A 40 -5.95 0.97 9.71
N GLY A 41 -6.10 -0.30 9.31
CA GLY A 41 -7.22 -0.75 8.48
C GLY A 41 -8.56 -0.55 9.18
N THR A 42 -8.66 -0.95 10.45
CA THR A 42 -9.85 -0.73 11.28
C THR A 42 -10.13 0.76 11.48
N ALA A 43 -9.10 1.58 11.65
CA ALA A 43 -9.24 3.03 11.80
C ALA A 43 -9.79 3.69 10.52
N GLN A 44 -9.33 3.28 9.33
CA GLN A 44 -9.85 3.79 8.06
C GLN A 44 -11.30 3.36 7.82
N LEU A 45 -11.65 2.10 8.13
CA LEU A 45 -13.03 1.62 8.06
C LEU A 45 -13.94 2.39 9.03
N ALA A 46 -13.50 2.62 10.27
CA ALA A 46 -14.25 3.40 11.25
C ALA A 46 -14.46 4.85 10.77
N LYS A 47 -13.44 5.46 10.17
CA LYS A 47 -13.54 6.80 9.56
C LYS A 47 -14.55 6.84 8.42
N ALA A 48 -14.47 5.90 7.47
CA ALA A 48 -15.40 5.83 6.34
C ALA A 48 -16.83 5.59 6.80
N PHE A 49 -17.02 4.67 7.76
CA PHE A 49 -18.33 4.41 8.35
C PHE A 49 -18.89 5.66 9.04
N LYS A 50 -18.07 6.39 9.79
CA LYS A 50 -18.45 7.66 10.41
C LYS A 50 -18.91 8.70 9.39
N MET A 51 -18.16 8.88 8.29
CA MET A 51 -18.56 9.80 7.22
C MET A 51 -19.93 9.43 6.65
N ASN A 52 -20.19 8.13 6.44
CA ASN A 52 -21.50 7.67 5.98
C ASN A 52 -22.62 7.91 7.00
N LEU A 53 -22.35 7.78 8.30
CA LEU A 53 -23.31 8.11 9.36
C LEU A 53 -23.61 9.62 9.39
N GLU A 54 -22.59 10.47 9.22
CA GLU A 54 -22.73 11.93 9.19
C GLU A 54 -23.48 12.42 7.94
N GLU A 55 -23.28 11.76 6.79
CA GLU A 55 -23.98 12.04 5.54
C GLU A 55 -25.38 11.40 5.46
N GLY A 56 -25.77 10.61 6.46
CA GLY A 56 -27.07 9.91 6.49
C GLY A 56 -27.18 8.76 5.50
N THR A 57 -26.07 8.29 4.94
CA THR A 57 -26.01 7.14 4.01
C THR A 57 -25.83 5.80 4.75
N ALA A 58 -25.61 5.84 6.07
CA ALA A 58 -25.63 4.71 6.98
C ALA A 58 -26.36 5.05 8.28
N GLN A 59 -26.84 4.04 8.99
CA GLN A 59 -27.52 4.18 10.29
C GLN A 59 -27.04 3.11 11.26
N VAL A 60 -27.08 3.42 12.56
CA VAL A 60 -26.78 2.47 13.64
C VAL A 60 -28.07 2.16 14.38
N PHE A 61 -28.37 0.88 14.56
CA PHE A 61 -29.51 0.41 15.34
C PHE A 61 -29.04 -0.33 16.59
N ASP A 62 -29.73 -0.12 17.70
CA ASP A 62 -29.54 -0.93 18.90
C ASP A 62 -29.97 -2.37 18.60
N ARG A 63 -29.10 -3.33 18.92
CA ARG A 63 -29.32 -4.73 18.57
C ARG A 63 -30.48 -5.37 19.36
N ILE A 64 -30.78 -4.87 20.56
CA ILE A 64 -31.80 -5.40 21.46
C ILE A 64 -33.13 -4.71 21.22
N THR A 65 -33.13 -3.37 21.17
CA THR A 65 -34.37 -2.60 21.03
C THR A 65 -34.77 -2.36 19.59
N GLY A 66 -33.84 -2.45 18.64
CA GLY A 66 -34.06 -2.13 17.22
C GLY A 66 -34.18 -0.63 16.95
N GLU A 67 -33.97 0.22 17.95
CA GLU A 67 -34.09 1.67 17.81
C GLU A 67 -32.89 2.26 17.06
N GLU A 68 -33.14 3.29 16.26
CA GLU A 68 -32.08 4.04 15.59
C GLU A 68 -31.32 4.91 16.61
N VAL A 69 -30.02 4.70 16.74
CA VAL A 69 -29.16 5.32 17.76
C VAL A 69 -27.98 6.07 17.14
N THR A 70 -28.04 6.41 15.85
CA THR A 70 -26.96 7.04 15.09
C THR A 70 -26.44 8.33 15.73
N ALA A 71 -27.33 9.25 16.11
CA ALA A 71 -26.96 10.52 16.74
C ALA A 71 -26.17 10.31 18.04
N ARG A 72 -26.67 9.43 18.90
CA ARG A 72 -26.01 9.07 20.17
C ARG A 72 -24.67 8.37 19.97
N TYR A 73 -24.54 7.59 18.90
CA TYR A 73 -23.28 6.95 18.53
C TYR A 73 -22.22 7.97 18.07
N LEU A 74 -22.63 8.96 17.27
CA LEU A 74 -21.75 10.02 16.77
C LEU A 74 -21.24 10.97 17.88
N GLU A 75 -22.02 11.18 18.93
CA GLU A 75 -21.66 12.02 20.09
C GLU A 75 -20.56 11.41 20.97
N ARG A 76 -20.30 10.10 20.89
CA ARG A 76 -19.23 9.47 21.70
C ARG A 76 -17.86 9.85 21.17
N GLU A 77 -17.03 10.44 22.03
CA GLU A 77 -15.63 10.73 21.73
C GLU A 77 -14.87 9.42 21.48
N GLN A 78 -14.52 9.17 20.22
CA GLN A 78 -13.68 8.03 19.86
C GLN A 78 -12.21 8.38 19.99
N ILE A 79 -11.46 7.50 20.65
CA ILE A 79 -10.01 7.59 20.83
C ILE A 79 -9.37 7.77 19.44
N LYS A 80 -8.76 8.93 19.19
CA LYS A 80 -7.93 9.16 18.01
C LYS A 80 -6.74 8.23 18.06
N ARG A 81 -6.79 7.12 17.29
CA ARG A 81 -5.60 6.33 17.03
C ARG A 81 -4.70 7.10 16.07
N SER A 82 -3.41 7.18 16.40
CA SER A 82 -2.40 7.77 15.53
C SER A 82 -2.37 7.00 14.22
N ALA A 83 -2.62 7.69 13.11
CA ALA A 83 -2.44 7.09 11.79
C ALA A 83 -0.98 6.68 11.59
N PRO A 84 -0.70 5.62 10.81
CA PRO A 84 0.66 5.31 10.42
C PRO A 84 1.33 6.52 9.74
N PRO A 85 2.66 6.64 9.85
CA PRO A 85 3.40 7.66 9.12
C PRO A 85 3.23 7.48 7.60
N SER A 86 3.52 8.53 6.83
CA SER A 86 3.43 8.47 5.36
C SER A 86 4.36 7.41 4.78
N ILE A 87 4.07 6.90 3.57
CA ILE A 87 4.91 5.89 2.91
C ILE A 87 6.37 6.35 2.74
N GLN A 88 6.60 7.65 2.50
CA GLN A 88 7.95 8.21 2.46
C GLN A 88 8.67 8.07 3.80
N GLN A 89 7.96 8.36 4.89
CA GLN A 89 8.51 8.29 6.23
C GLN A 89 8.74 6.83 6.65
N GLN A 90 7.80 5.93 6.33
CA GLN A 90 7.98 4.48 6.49
C GLN A 90 9.24 3.98 5.78
N ALA A 91 9.46 4.39 4.53
CA ALA A 91 10.66 4.01 3.77
C ALA A 91 11.95 4.52 4.40
N LYS A 92 11.95 5.74 4.97
CA LYS A 92 13.11 6.29 5.70
C LYS A 92 13.40 5.50 6.98
N GLU A 93 12.37 5.26 7.78
CA GLU A 93 12.49 4.52 9.05
C GLU A 93 12.89 3.05 8.83
N ALA A 94 12.53 2.48 7.68
CA ALA A 94 12.90 1.14 7.28
C ALA A 94 14.25 1.04 6.55
N ASP A 95 14.99 2.15 6.41
CA ASP A 95 16.27 2.23 5.68
C ASP A 95 16.19 1.77 4.21
N VAL A 96 15.07 2.08 3.55
CA VAL A 96 14.78 1.74 2.14
C VAL A 96 14.24 2.93 1.36
N ALA A 97 14.73 4.14 1.67
CA ALA A 97 14.32 5.38 1.02
C ALA A 97 14.49 5.37 -0.51
N ASP A 98 15.41 4.56 -1.03
CA ASP A 98 15.61 4.35 -2.47
C ASP A 98 14.40 3.72 -3.13
N LEU A 99 13.73 2.76 -2.49
CA LEU A 99 12.51 2.14 -3.03
C LEU A 99 11.41 3.18 -3.22
N TYR A 100 11.28 4.10 -2.27
CA TYR A 100 10.35 5.21 -2.38
C TYR A 100 10.73 6.16 -3.54
N THR A 101 12.00 6.55 -3.60
CA THR A 101 12.46 7.63 -4.48
C THR A 101 12.55 7.17 -5.94
N VAL A 102 13.02 5.95 -6.18
CA VAL A 102 13.30 5.41 -7.52
C VAL A 102 12.10 4.71 -8.14
N PHE A 103 11.25 4.05 -7.34
CA PHE A 103 10.12 3.29 -7.87
C PHE A 103 8.77 3.90 -7.50
N TYR A 104 8.48 3.98 -6.20
CA TYR A 104 7.15 4.38 -5.73
C TYR A 104 6.74 5.75 -6.25
N ARG A 105 7.63 6.75 -6.19
CA ARG A 105 7.35 8.11 -6.65
C ARG A 105 6.91 8.16 -8.11
N PHE A 106 7.59 7.41 -8.99
CA PHE A 106 7.27 7.38 -10.42
C PHE A 106 5.99 6.60 -10.71
N LEU A 107 5.82 5.45 -10.07
CA LEU A 107 4.57 4.67 -10.15
C LEU A 107 3.37 5.48 -9.63
N SER A 108 3.57 6.38 -8.65
CA SER A 108 2.51 7.25 -8.16
C SER A 108 2.09 8.32 -9.18
N LEU A 109 2.99 8.79 -10.05
CA LEU A 109 2.64 9.76 -11.10
C LEU A 109 1.66 9.15 -12.11
N GLU A 110 1.86 7.87 -12.47
CA GLU A 110 0.94 7.12 -13.32
C GLU A 110 -0.46 7.06 -12.72
N THR A 111 -0.56 6.82 -11.40
CA THR A 111 -1.85 6.68 -10.72
C THR A 111 -2.69 7.96 -10.66
N HIS A 112 -2.07 9.13 -10.80
CA HIS A 112 -2.77 10.41 -10.80
C HIS A 112 -3.12 10.90 -12.22
N GLY A 113 -2.89 10.10 -13.27
CA GLY A 113 -3.18 10.51 -14.65
C GLY A 113 -2.28 11.64 -15.16
N HIS A 114 -1.12 11.85 -14.52
CA HIS A 114 -0.17 12.90 -14.92
C HIS A 114 0.84 12.42 -15.97
N ASN A 115 0.77 11.16 -16.39
CA ASN A 115 1.59 10.63 -17.46
C ASN A 115 0.84 10.72 -18.79
N GLU A 116 1.58 11.05 -19.85
CA GLU A 116 1.07 10.93 -21.21
C GLU A 116 0.66 9.49 -21.47
N SER A 117 -0.59 9.29 -21.92
CA SER A 117 -1.04 7.97 -22.33
C SER A 117 -0.23 7.50 -23.54
N PRO A 118 0.34 6.28 -23.52
CA PRO A 118 1.01 5.71 -24.68
C PRO A 118 0.06 5.71 -25.88
N LYS A 119 0.54 6.17 -27.03
CA LYS A 119 -0.28 6.34 -28.24
C LYS A 119 -0.16 5.16 -29.17
N GLU A 120 0.94 4.41 -29.08
CA GLU A 120 1.21 3.26 -29.94
C GLU A 120 0.94 1.93 -29.23
N GLN A 121 0.39 0.96 -29.97
CA GLN A 121 0.11 -0.38 -29.43
C GLN A 121 1.38 -1.09 -28.95
N SER A 122 2.51 -0.87 -29.62
CA SER A 122 3.84 -1.37 -29.23
C SER A 122 4.26 -0.84 -27.86
N GLU A 123 4.08 0.46 -27.61
CA GLU A 123 4.36 1.09 -26.31
C GLU A 123 3.47 0.53 -25.20
N ILE A 124 2.17 0.35 -25.49
CA ILE A 124 1.22 -0.24 -24.53
C ILE A 124 1.66 -1.65 -24.14
N VAL A 125 2.02 -2.50 -25.12
CA VAL A 125 2.49 -3.86 -24.87
C VAL A 125 3.79 -3.86 -24.06
N ASN A 126 4.75 -3.01 -24.41
CA ASN A 126 6.01 -2.89 -23.69
C ASN A 126 5.79 -2.46 -22.22
N LEU A 127 4.94 -1.46 -21.99
CA LEU A 127 4.58 -1.03 -20.64
C LEU A 127 3.89 -2.15 -19.85
N CYS A 128 2.98 -2.90 -20.47
CA CYS A 128 2.38 -4.07 -19.81
C CYS A 128 3.43 -5.11 -19.40
N VAL A 129 4.42 -5.40 -20.25
CA VAL A 129 5.52 -6.33 -19.93
C VAL A 129 6.35 -5.79 -18.76
N ILE A 130 6.73 -4.51 -18.80
CA ILE A 130 7.51 -3.85 -17.73
C ILE A 130 6.76 -3.93 -16.40
N HIS A 131 5.47 -3.57 -16.37
CA HIS A 131 4.69 -3.64 -15.14
C HIS A 131 4.52 -5.08 -14.64
N LEU A 132 4.28 -6.07 -15.52
CA LEU A 132 4.17 -7.47 -15.10
C LEU A 132 5.48 -8.00 -14.49
N GLN A 133 6.62 -7.66 -15.08
CA GLN A 133 7.94 -8.00 -14.53
C GLN A 133 8.17 -7.31 -13.18
N GLY A 134 7.82 -6.02 -13.08
CA GLY A 134 7.87 -5.27 -11.83
C GLY A 134 6.99 -5.88 -10.74
N ILE A 135 5.75 -6.24 -11.04
CA ILE A 135 4.83 -6.95 -10.13
C ILE A 135 5.46 -8.24 -9.62
N GLY A 136 6.05 -9.04 -10.51
CA GLY A 136 6.75 -10.28 -10.14
C GLY A 136 7.93 -10.03 -9.20
N GLY A 137 8.79 -9.06 -9.53
CA GLY A 137 9.94 -8.66 -8.71
C GLY A 137 9.53 -8.18 -7.32
N ILE A 138 8.55 -7.27 -7.25
CA ILE A 138 8.05 -6.71 -5.98
C ILE A 138 7.42 -7.80 -5.13
N SER A 139 6.61 -8.68 -5.73
CA SER A 139 5.97 -9.80 -5.01
C SER A 139 7.02 -10.75 -4.42
N ARG A 140 8.10 -11.02 -5.15
CA ARG A 140 9.24 -11.81 -4.65
C ARG A 140 9.95 -11.10 -3.49
N ALA A 141 10.15 -9.79 -3.58
CA ALA A 141 10.74 -8.99 -2.52
C ALA A 141 9.90 -8.98 -1.24
N ILE A 142 8.57 -8.90 -1.35
CA ILE A 142 7.65 -9.03 -0.20
C ILE A 142 7.83 -10.41 0.45
N GLY A 143 7.79 -11.48 -0.36
CA GLY A 143 7.98 -12.85 0.14
C GLY A 143 9.31 -13.04 0.86
N GLN A 144 10.41 -12.53 0.28
CA GLN A 144 11.75 -12.58 0.88
C GLN A 144 11.84 -11.80 2.19
N GLY A 145 11.31 -10.57 2.22
CA GLY A 145 11.28 -9.77 3.45
C GLY A 145 10.54 -10.48 4.58
N CYS A 146 9.41 -11.12 4.27
CA CYS A 146 8.66 -11.94 5.24
C CYS A 146 9.46 -13.17 5.71
N VAL A 147 10.13 -13.90 4.80
CA VAL A 147 10.93 -15.08 5.15
C VAL A 147 12.12 -14.72 6.04
N TRP A 148 12.85 -13.66 5.71
CA TRP A 148 13.97 -13.18 6.54
C TRP A 148 13.53 -12.85 7.96
N TRP A 149 12.37 -12.21 8.10
CA TRP A 149 11.83 -11.93 9.41
C TRP A 149 11.35 -13.19 10.15
N LEU A 150 10.53 -14.02 9.51
CA LEU A 150 9.88 -15.15 10.17
C LEU A 150 10.85 -16.27 10.55
N ILE A 151 11.81 -16.57 9.68
CA ILE A 151 12.74 -17.68 9.87
C ILE A 151 14.01 -17.23 10.57
N HIS A 152 14.59 -16.11 10.14
CA HIS A 152 15.91 -15.71 10.60
C HIS A 152 15.84 -14.63 11.68
N ARG A 153 14.70 -13.95 11.88
CA ARG A 153 14.60 -12.74 12.73
C ARG A 153 15.59 -11.65 12.31
N HIS A 154 15.92 -11.62 11.01
CA HIS A 154 16.84 -10.66 10.43
C HIS A 154 16.10 -9.69 9.51
N TRP A 155 16.70 -8.53 9.32
CA TRP A 155 16.18 -7.51 8.43
C TRP A 155 16.82 -7.62 7.04
N PRO A 156 16.03 -7.46 5.97
CA PRO A 156 16.57 -7.09 4.68
C PRO A 156 17.43 -5.83 4.78
N ASP A 157 18.67 -5.88 4.27
CA ASP A 157 19.40 -4.68 3.88
C ASP A 157 19.04 -4.26 2.44
N ASN A 158 19.40 -3.02 2.08
CA ASN A 158 19.09 -2.45 0.78
C ASN A 158 19.78 -3.23 -0.37
N GLU A 159 21.02 -3.72 -0.18
CA GLU A 159 21.72 -4.48 -1.21
C GLU A 159 21.02 -5.79 -1.55
N SER A 160 20.60 -6.53 -0.53
CA SER A 160 19.89 -7.80 -0.66
C SER A 160 18.50 -7.60 -1.27
N LEU A 161 17.81 -6.50 -0.92
CA LEU A 161 16.55 -6.13 -1.57
C LEU A 161 16.74 -5.78 -3.04
N ARG A 162 17.79 -5.03 -3.38
CA ARG A 162 18.14 -4.69 -4.76
C ARG A 162 18.47 -5.93 -5.58
N GLU A 163 19.15 -6.91 -5.00
CA GLU A 163 19.43 -8.19 -5.64
C GLU A 163 18.13 -8.94 -5.97
N VAL A 164 17.21 -9.05 -5.00
CA VAL A 164 15.92 -9.73 -5.21
C VAL A 164 15.06 -9.03 -6.26
N LEU A 165 15.15 -7.70 -6.34
CA LEU A 165 14.49 -6.89 -7.37
C LEU A 165 15.20 -6.94 -8.74
N GLY A 166 16.35 -7.64 -8.85
CA GLY A 166 17.12 -7.75 -10.09
C GLY A 166 17.88 -6.49 -10.48
N LEU A 167 18.07 -5.55 -9.54
CA LEU A 167 18.70 -4.24 -9.78
C LEU A 167 20.23 -4.27 -9.71
N ASN A 168 20.80 -5.38 -9.23
CA ASN A 168 22.25 -5.57 -9.12
C ASN A 168 22.85 -6.29 -10.33
N ALA A 169 22.05 -6.68 -11.33
CA ALA A 169 22.57 -7.24 -12.57
C ALA A 169 23.36 -6.16 -13.33
N LYS A 170 24.66 -6.38 -13.51
CA LYS A 170 25.46 -5.57 -14.44
C LYS A 170 24.90 -5.79 -15.84
N ALA A 171 24.48 -4.70 -16.50
CA ALA A 171 24.20 -4.68 -17.93
C ALA A 171 25.47 -4.94 -18.74
#